data_AF-A0A970ZP32-F1
#
_entry.id   AF-A0A970ZP32-F1
#
_cell.length_a   1.000
_cell.length_b   1.000
_cell.length_c   1.000
_cell.angle_alpha   90.00
_cell.angle_beta   90.00
_cell.angle_gamma   90.00
#
_symmetry.space_group_name_H-M   'P 1'
#
loop_
_entity.id
_entity.type
_entity.pdbx_description
1 polymer ?
#
loop_
_entity_poly.entity_id
_entity_poly.type
_entity_poly.pdbx_seq_one_letter_code
_entity_poly.pdbx_strand_id
1 'polypeptide(L)'
;LTGIRREGGRAGTLDSTMVGGSGPRGSDDDMRHITIRNVRGHCVGGHHIIRFLNTSGIRMHDILVDGVIDTSPDDIQSKALIRVGDSNPAWGGVTPLGDTGRFLIQNLNSRAGATVLVSGSLCDSRIDNVIIHPPGVEALTPASGEENLRNVSVGGVVKLATEETE
;
A
#
# COMPACT_ATOMS: atom_id res chain seq x y z
N LEU A 1 2.74 -5.23 -5.93
CA LEU A 1 2.66 -6.67 -5.64
C LEU A 1 1.20 -7.06 -5.49
N THR A 2 0.78 -8.15 -6.12
CA THR A 2 -0.62 -8.57 -6.10
C THR A 2 -0.75 -10.08 -5.97
N GLY A 3 -1.53 -10.49 -4.97
CA GLY A 3 -2.10 -11.82 -4.81
C GLY A 3 -3.53 -11.89 -5.36
N ILE A 4 -4.11 -10.79 -5.86
CA ILE A 4 -5.40 -10.85 -6.55
C ILE A 4 -5.23 -11.69 -7.81
N ARG A 5 -5.89 -12.85 -7.85
CA ARG A 5 -5.82 -13.78 -8.97
C ARG A 5 -6.85 -13.42 -10.02
N ARG A 6 -6.46 -13.59 -11.29
CA ARG A 6 -7.37 -13.62 -12.42
C ARG A 6 -7.46 -15.06 -12.89
N GLU A 7 -8.47 -15.79 -12.43
CA GLU A 7 -8.67 -17.19 -12.84
C GLU A 7 -8.71 -17.33 -14.37
N GLY A 8 -8.05 -18.38 -14.87
CA GLY A 8 -7.90 -18.62 -16.31
C GLY A 8 -6.92 -17.69 -17.05
N GLY A 9 -6.36 -16.67 -16.39
CA GLY A 9 -5.34 -15.80 -16.98
C GLY A 9 -4.00 -16.51 -17.16
N ARG A 10 -3.28 -16.25 -18.25
CA ARG A 10 -1.91 -16.74 -18.41
C ARG A 10 -0.92 -15.66 -17.93
N ALA A 11 0.00 -16.04 -17.05
CA ALA A 11 1.05 -15.13 -16.60
C ALA A 11 2.06 -14.85 -17.73
N GLY A 12 2.67 -13.66 -17.71
CA GLY A 12 3.71 -13.26 -18.66
C GLY A 12 3.26 -13.12 -20.11
N THR A 13 1.96 -13.01 -20.39
CA THR A 13 1.46 -12.61 -21.72
C THR A 13 1.65 -11.12 -21.93
N LEU A 14 1.58 -10.66 -23.19
CA LEU A 14 1.79 -9.24 -23.53
C LEU A 14 0.76 -8.29 -22.87
N ASP A 15 -0.39 -8.82 -22.47
CA ASP A 15 -1.47 -8.15 -21.75
C ASP A 15 -1.46 -8.40 -20.23
N SER A 16 -0.43 -9.08 -19.70
CA SER A 16 -0.36 -9.50 -18.30
C SER A 16 0.95 -9.08 -17.64
N THR A 17 0.83 -8.28 -16.58
CA THR A 17 1.95 -7.95 -15.69
C THR A 17 2.13 -8.98 -14.57
N MET A 18 1.30 -10.03 -14.55
CA MET A 18 1.37 -11.10 -13.55
C MET A 18 2.50 -12.07 -13.89
N VAL A 19 3.39 -12.32 -12.93
CA VAL A 19 4.53 -13.25 -13.07
C VAL A 19 4.24 -14.60 -12.37
N GLY A 20 3.33 -14.62 -11.39
CA GLY A 20 3.05 -15.76 -10.51
C GLY A 20 2.09 -16.84 -11.03
N GLY A 21 1.60 -16.77 -12.27
CA GLY A 21 0.52 -17.66 -12.74
C GLY A 21 -0.84 -17.32 -12.12
N SER A 22 -1.92 -17.93 -12.62
CA SER A 22 -3.30 -17.65 -12.19
C SER A 22 -3.91 -18.69 -11.24
N GLY A 23 -3.25 -19.82 -11.05
CA GLY A 23 -3.74 -20.93 -10.22
C GLY A 23 -3.14 -20.94 -8.82
N PRO A 24 -3.82 -21.57 -7.84
CA PRO A 24 -3.23 -21.85 -6.53
C PRO A 24 -2.02 -22.76 -6.64
N ARG A 25 -0.95 -22.46 -5.91
CA ARG A 25 0.23 -23.33 -5.75
C ARG A 25 0.24 -24.09 -4.42
N GLY A 26 -0.88 -24.14 -3.69
CA GLY A 26 -0.92 -24.65 -2.32
C GLY A 26 -0.59 -23.55 -1.30
N SER A 27 0.25 -23.84 -0.29
CA SER A 27 0.67 -22.90 0.77
C SER A 27 1.67 -21.82 0.32
N ASP A 28 2.04 -21.80 -0.96
CA ASP A 28 3.26 -21.14 -1.44
C ASP A 28 3.02 -19.81 -2.19
N ASP A 29 1.81 -19.25 -2.11
CA ASP A 29 1.49 -17.99 -2.80
C ASP A 29 1.60 -16.74 -1.91
N ASP A 30 2.01 -16.89 -0.65
CA ASP A 30 2.23 -15.77 0.26
C ASP A 30 3.35 -14.84 -0.25
N MET A 31 3.11 -13.53 -0.17
CA MET A 31 4.09 -12.51 -0.55
C MET A 31 4.87 -12.08 0.68
N ARG A 32 6.10 -12.56 0.80
CA ARG A 32 6.91 -12.36 2.01
C ARG A 32 8.39 -12.11 1.76
N HIS A 33 9.05 -11.51 2.75
CA HIS A 33 10.49 -11.18 2.73
C HIS A 33 10.86 -10.22 1.60
N ILE A 34 10.05 -9.18 1.43
CA ILE A 34 10.17 -8.23 0.33
C ILE A 34 10.74 -6.93 0.86
N THR A 35 11.75 -6.40 0.18
CA THR A 35 12.31 -5.08 0.45
C THR A 35 12.10 -4.18 -0.77
N ILE A 36 11.47 -3.03 -0.56
CA ILE A 36 11.34 -1.97 -1.56
C ILE A 36 12.02 -0.73 -0.99
N ARG A 37 13.04 -0.23 -1.69
CA ARG A 37 13.87 0.87 -1.20
C ARG A 37 14.21 1.88 -2.27
N ASN A 38 14.43 3.13 -1.85
CA ASN A 38 14.91 4.21 -2.70
C ASN A 38 14.01 4.44 -3.93
N VAL A 39 12.70 4.44 -3.72
CA VAL A 39 11.71 4.65 -4.78
C VAL A 39 11.44 6.14 -4.91
N ARG A 40 11.51 6.65 -6.15
CA ARG A 40 11.10 8.01 -6.50
C ARG A 40 10.16 7.96 -7.69
N GLY A 41 9.06 8.67 -7.63
CA GLY A 41 8.14 8.78 -8.75
C GLY A 41 6.75 9.23 -8.33
N HIS A 42 5.83 9.23 -9.29
CA HIS A 42 4.42 9.54 -9.09
C HIS A 42 3.57 8.72 -10.07
N CYS A 43 2.25 8.71 -9.86
CA CYS A 43 1.31 8.03 -10.75
C CYS A 43 0.48 9.04 -11.55
N VAL A 44 0.80 9.22 -12.83
CA VAL A 44 0.04 10.10 -13.75
C VAL A 44 -1.44 9.72 -13.84
N GLY A 45 -1.75 8.41 -13.80
CA GLY A 45 -3.12 7.92 -13.86
C GLY A 45 -3.94 8.10 -12.59
N GLY A 46 -3.44 8.83 -11.58
CA GLY A 46 -4.14 9.07 -10.32
C GLY A 46 -4.34 7.81 -9.46
N HIS A 47 -3.57 6.74 -9.73
CA HIS A 47 -3.59 5.54 -8.88
C HIS A 47 -2.58 5.69 -7.73
N HIS A 48 -2.02 4.58 -7.25
CA HIS A 48 -1.16 4.55 -6.08
C HIS A 48 0.26 4.25 -6.54
N ILE A 49 1.26 4.84 -5.89
CA ILE A 49 2.67 4.68 -6.31
C ILE A 49 3.14 3.26 -6.01
N ILE A 50 2.91 2.77 -4.79
CA ILE A 50 3.16 1.36 -4.41
C ILE A 50 1.84 0.71 -3.99
N ARG A 51 1.59 -0.50 -4.49
CA ARG A 51 0.41 -1.30 -4.14
C ARG A 51 0.81 -2.67 -3.61
N PHE A 52 0.23 -3.01 -2.47
CA PHE A 52 0.31 -4.30 -1.80
C PHE A 52 -1.10 -4.86 -1.72
N LEU A 53 -1.46 -5.72 -2.68
CA LEU A 53 -2.83 -6.23 -2.78
C LEU A 53 -2.81 -7.72 -2.48
N ASN A 54 -3.53 -8.17 -1.46
CA ASN A 54 -3.74 -9.57 -1.17
C ASN A 54 -5.21 -9.79 -0.80
N THR A 55 -5.74 -10.95 -1.21
CA THR A 55 -7.12 -11.36 -1.01
C THR A 55 -7.19 -12.89 -1.02
N SER A 56 -8.36 -13.45 -0.71
CA SER A 56 -8.66 -14.88 -0.88
C SER A 56 -7.67 -15.83 -0.17
N GLY A 57 -7.28 -15.49 1.06
CA GLY A 57 -6.41 -16.31 1.91
C GLY A 57 -4.92 -16.24 1.57
N ILE A 58 -4.52 -15.43 0.59
CA ILE A 58 -3.10 -15.15 0.34
C ILE A 58 -2.61 -14.14 1.35
N ARG A 59 -1.54 -14.49 2.08
CA ARG A 59 -0.98 -13.61 3.09
C ARG A 59 0.12 -12.73 2.52
N MET A 60 0.34 -11.60 3.16
CA MET A 60 1.40 -10.67 2.82
C MET A 60 2.09 -10.19 4.09
N HIS A 61 3.38 -10.48 4.22
CA HIS A 61 4.07 -10.22 5.47
C HIS A 61 5.58 -10.14 5.40
N ASP A 62 6.23 -9.61 6.44
CA ASP A 62 7.68 -9.41 6.51
C ASP A 62 8.17 -8.54 5.34
N ILE A 63 7.58 -7.34 5.24
CA ILE A 63 7.84 -6.39 4.16
C ILE A 63 8.48 -5.13 4.71
N LEU A 64 9.59 -4.74 4.10
CA LEU A 64 10.25 -3.46 4.33
C LEU A 64 9.97 -2.52 3.16
N VAL A 65 9.43 -1.35 3.46
CA VAL A 65 9.37 -0.21 2.54
C VAL A 65 10.14 0.94 3.17
N ASP A 66 11.20 1.39 2.51
CA ASP A 66 12.10 2.37 3.10
C ASP A 66 12.66 3.35 2.05
N GLY A 67 12.31 4.63 2.21
CA GLY A 67 12.76 5.70 1.33
C GLY A 67 11.89 5.79 0.08
N VAL A 68 10.67 6.31 0.24
CA VAL A 68 9.74 6.56 -0.87
C VAL A 68 9.48 8.06 -0.98
N ILE A 69 9.79 8.64 -2.13
CA ILE A 69 9.61 10.05 -2.42
C ILE A 69 8.59 10.19 -3.54
N ASP A 70 7.45 10.78 -3.22
CA ASP A 70 6.47 11.23 -4.20
C ASP A 70 7.00 12.45 -4.95
N THR A 71 7.11 12.34 -6.27
CA THR A 71 7.59 13.43 -7.14
C THR A 71 6.47 14.04 -7.98
N SER A 72 5.22 13.93 -7.52
CA SER A 72 4.05 14.48 -8.20
C SER A 72 4.20 15.99 -8.42
N PRO A 73 4.02 16.51 -9.66
CA PRO A 73 3.87 17.95 -9.89
C PRO A 73 2.56 18.46 -9.27
N ASP A 74 2.38 19.78 -9.20
CA ASP A 74 1.26 20.39 -8.47
C ASP A 74 -0.12 20.08 -9.06
N ASP A 75 -0.19 19.77 -10.36
CA ASP A 75 -1.42 19.46 -11.10
C ASP A 75 -1.76 17.95 -11.14
N ILE A 76 -0.88 17.09 -10.62
CA ILE A 76 -1.08 15.64 -10.62
C ILE A 76 -1.00 15.11 -9.20
N GLN A 77 -2.08 14.47 -8.74
CA GLN A 77 -2.11 13.83 -7.44
C GLN A 77 -2.33 12.32 -7.55
N SER A 78 -1.38 11.54 -7.03
CA SER A 78 -1.58 10.11 -6.78
C SER A 78 -2.63 9.90 -5.69
N LYS A 79 -3.50 8.89 -5.82
CA LYS A 79 -4.51 8.55 -4.82
C LYS A 79 -3.91 8.17 -3.46
N ALA A 80 -2.82 7.40 -3.46
CA ALA A 80 -2.01 7.20 -2.26
C ALA A 80 -0.55 6.95 -2.60
N LEU A 81 0.36 7.26 -1.66
CA LEU A 81 1.76 6.88 -1.79
C LEU A 81 1.89 5.36 -1.71
N ILE A 82 1.27 4.75 -0.68
CA ILE A 82 1.24 3.30 -0.47
C ILE A 82 -0.20 2.87 -0.23
N ARG A 83 -0.65 1.85 -0.95
CA ARG A 83 -1.89 1.11 -0.64
C ARG A 83 -1.56 -0.28 -0.11
N VAL A 84 -2.21 -0.65 0.99
CA VAL A 84 -2.14 -1.98 1.61
C VAL A 84 -3.54 -2.61 1.66
N GLY A 85 -3.65 -3.84 1.16
CA GLY A 85 -4.90 -4.58 1.08
C GLY A 85 -5.84 -4.12 -0.04
N ASP A 86 -6.94 -4.86 -0.18
CA ASP A 86 -8.07 -4.49 -1.02
C ASP A 86 -9.39 -4.89 -0.34
N SER A 87 -10.47 -4.18 -0.69
CA SER A 87 -11.80 -4.33 -0.09
C SER A 87 -12.87 -4.63 -1.13
N ASN A 88 -12.50 -4.72 -2.41
CA ASN A 88 -13.44 -5.00 -3.49
C ASN A 88 -13.94 -6.44 -3.38
N PRO A 89 -15.27 -6.65 -3.18
CA PRO A 89 -15.83 -8.00 -3.06
C PRO A 89 -15.55 -8.87 -4.29
N ALA A 90 -15.47 -8.26 -5.48
CA ALA A 90 -15.17 -8.98 -6.73
C ALA A 90 -13.76 -9.60 -6.75
N TRP A 91 -12.87 -9.17 -5.86
CA TRP A 91 -11.50 -9.66 -5.74
C TRP A 91 -11.24 -10.47 -4.47
N GLY A 92 -12.28 -10.71 -3.66
CA GLY A 92 -12.17 -11.43 -2.38
C GLY A 92 -12.38 -10.57 -1.13
N GLY A 93 -12.55 -9.25 -1.29
CA GLY A 93 -12.85 -8.34 -0.20
C GLY A 93 -11.71 -8.19 0.82
N VAL A 94 -12.07 -7.62 1.98
CA VAL A 94 -11.15 -7.38 3.10
C VAL A 94 -10.62 -8.70 3.66
N THR A 95 -9.29 -8.83 3.73
CA THR A 95 -8.64 -9.99 4.35
C THR A 95 -8.77 -9.98 5.87
N PRO A 96 -8.91 -11.14 6.53
CA PRO A 96 -8.91 -11.23 7.99
C PRO A 96 -7.64 -10.65 8.65
N LEU A 97 -7.77 -10.13 9.87
CA LEU A 97 -6.64 -9.74 10.70
C LEU A 97 -5.65 -10.89 10.90
N GLY A 98 -4.39 -10.68 10.51
CA GLY A 98 -3.33 -11.70 10.54
C GLY A 98 -2.82 -12.08 9.15
N ASP A 99 -3.63 -11.88 8.10
CA ASP A 99 -3.22 -12.19 6.73
C ASP A 99 -2.30 -11.14 6.15
N THR A 100 -2.43 -9.88 6.59
CA THR A 100 -1.57 -8.77 6.18
C THR A 100 -0.90 -8.18 7.41
N GLY A 101 0.43 -8.25 7.51
CA GLY A 101 1.11 -7.74 8.70
C GLY A 101 2.62 -7.81 8.69
N ARG A 102 3.27 -7.35 9.76
CA ARG A 102 4.75 -7.26 9.84
C ARG A 102 5.35 -6.39 8.72
N PHE A 103 4.71 -5.25 8.46
CA PHE A 103 5.25 -4.22 7.60
C PHE A 103 6.08 -3.23 8.42
N LEU A 104 7.28 -2.93 7.94
CA LEU A 104 8.04 -1.76 8.36
C LEU A 104 8.05 -0.78 7.20
N ILE A 105 7.27 0.29 7.32
CA ILE A 105 7.14 1.35 6.32
C ILE A 105 7.77 2.61 6.91
N GLN A 106 8.82 3.12 6.29
CA GLN A 106 9.56 4.24 6.85
C GLN A 106 10.18 5.16 5.81
N ASN A 107 10.56 6.36 6.26
CA ASN A 107 11.24 7.36 5.45
C ASN A 107 10.40 7.72 4.21
N LEU A 108 9.20 8.22 4.47
CA LEU A 108 8.23 8.60 3.43
C LEU A 108 8.23 10.12 3.23
N ASN A 109 8.15 10.54 1.97
CA ASN A 109 7.84 11.92 1.60
C ASN A 109 6.65 11.87 0.62
N SER A 110 5.47 12.29 1.10
CA SER A 110 4.19 12.08 0.43
C SER A 110 3.57 13.39 -0.07
N ARG A 111 3.16 13.40 -1.33
CA ARG A 111 2.33 14.44 -1.97
C ARG A 111 0.95 13.89 -2.39
N ALA A 112 0.71 12.61 -2.15
CA ALA A 112 -0.50 11.91 -2.51
C ALA A 112 -1.69 12.25 -1.59
N GLY A 113 -2.91 12.02 -2.07
CA GLY A 113 -4.14 12.26 -1.30
C GLY A 113 -4.30 11.37 -0.06
N ALA A 114 -3.52 10.30 0.05
CA ALA A 114 -3.34 9.50 1.25
C ALA A 114 -1.88 9.03 1.35
N THR A 115 -1.30 8.99 2.55
CA THR A 115 0.09 8.52 2.70
C THR A 115 0.14 6.99 2.68
N VAL A 116 -0.30 6.33 3.75
CA VAL A 116 -0.52 4.88 3.77
C VAL A 116 -2.02 4.60 3.85
N LEU A 117 -2.60 4.17 2.74
CA LEU A 117 -4.01 3.80 2.66
C LEU A 117 -4.18 2.30 2.90
N VAL A 118 -4.79 1.92 4.03
CA VAL A 118 -5.13 0.52 4.32
C VAL A 118 -6.57 0.27 3.87
N SER A 119 -6.73 -0.35 2.70
CA SER A 119 -8.03 -0.76 2.15
C SER A 119 -8.29 -2.25 2.34
N GLY A 120 -7.77 -2.82 3.43
CA GLY A 120 -7.97 -4.20 3.84
C GLY A 120 -7.72 -4.29 5.34
N SER A 121 -7.09 -5.36 5.82
CA SER A 121 -6.56 -5.40 7.19
C SER A 121 -5.05 -5.15 7.22
N LEU A 122 -4.55 -4.74 8.39
CA LEU A 122 -3.11 -4.64 8.66
C LEU A 122 -2.84 -4.90 10.15
N CYS A 123 -1.86 -5.74 10.45
CA CYS A 123 -1.47 -6.01 11.83
C CYS A 123 0.04 -5.99 12.08
N ASP A 124 0.42 -5.79 13.34
CA ASP A 124 1.80 -5.92 13.85
C ASP A 124 2.81 -5.16 12.98
N SER A 125 2.50 -3.89 12.68
CA SER A 125 3.22 -3.09 11.67
C SER A 125 3.58 -1.70 12.17
N ARG A 126 4.58 -1.07 11.57
CA ARG A 126 5.05 0.28 11.93
C ARG A 126 5.14 1.17 10.69
N ILE A 127 4.62 2.38 10.83
CA ILE A 127 4.75 3.48 9.86
C ILE A 127 5.50 4.60 10.58
N ASP A 128 6.68 4.99 10.10
CA ASP A 128 7.53 5.95 10.83
C ASP A 128 8.31 6.88 9.91
N ASN A 129 8.75 8.02 10.44
CA ASN A 129 9.49 9.06 9.72
C ASN A 129 8.80 9.46 8.40
N VAL A 130 7.69 10.18 8.51
CA VAL A 130 6.78 10.53 7.41
C VAL A 130 6.67 12.04 7.27
N ILE A 131 6.98 12.56 6.09
CA ILE A 131 6.72 13.95 5.70
C ILE A 131 5.49 13.98 4.79
N ILE A 132 4.48 14.78 5.16
CA ILE A 132 3.21 14.90 4.44
C ILE A 132 3.05 16.32 3.94
N HIS A 133 2.90 16.47 2.62
CA HIS A 133 2.72 17.77 1.99
C HIS A 133 1.26 18.24 1.99
N PRO A 134 0.27 17.42 1.59
CA PRO A 134 -1.08 17.95 1.43
C PRO A 134 -1.75 18.20 2.79
N PRO A 135 -2.49 19.31 2.94
CA PRO A 135 -3.21 19.60 4.16
C PRO A 135 -4.31 18.56 4.43
N GLY A 136 -4.54 18.27 5.72
CA GLY A 136 -5.59 17.34 6.15
C GLY A 136 -5.32 15.86 5.90
N VAL A 137 -4.15 15.51 5.33
CA VAL A 137 -3.77 14.11 5.10
C VAL A 137 -3.04 13.54 6.32
N GLU A 138 -3.38 12.30 6.66
CA GLU A 138 -2.75 11.54 7.74
C GLU A 138 -1.68 10.57 7.20
N ALA A 139 -0.77 10.16 8.09
CA ALA A 139 0.26 9.17 7.76
C ALA A 139 -0.36 7.78 7.47
N LEU A 140 -1.47 7.46 8.14
CA LEU A 140 -2.23 6.22 8.00
C LEU A 140 -3.71 6.54 7.84
N THR A 141 -4.36 5.89 6.87
CA THR A 141 -5.81 5.98 6.64
C THR A 141 -6.41 4.57 6.60
N PRO A 142 -7.21 4.16 7.60
CA PRO A 142 -7.92 2.87 7.61
C PRO A 142 -9.21 2.94 6.80
N ALA A 143 -9.08 2.86 5.48
CA ALA A 143 -10.21 2.95 4.55
C ALA A 143 -11.23 1.79 4.69
N SER A 144 -10.83 0.68 5.30
CA SER A 144 -11.70 -0.46 5.60
C SER A 144 -12.19 -0.47 7.06
N GLY A 145 -11.97 0.59 7.83
CA GLY A 145 -12.37 0.67 9.24
C GLY A 145 -11.23 0.35 10.22
N GLU A 146 -11.26 0.99 11.38
CA GLU A 146 -10.26 0.85 12.45
C GLU A 146 -10.24 -0.57 13.03
N GLU A 147 -11.37 -1.27 13.00
CA GLU A 147 -11.48 -2.67 13.44
C GLU A 147 -10.61 -3.64 12.62
N ASN A 148 -10.17 -3.22 11.44
CA ASN A 148 -9.27 -3.98 10.57
C ASN A 148 -7.79 -3.65 10.82
N LEU A 149 -7.48 -2.86 11.84
CA LEU A 149 -6.12 -2.61 12.32
C LEU A 149 -5.88 -3.26 13.68
N ARG A 150 -4.69 -3.86 13.88
CA ARG A 150 -4.27 -4.39 15.19
C ARG A 150 -2.77 -4.24 15.39
N ASN A 151 -2.35 -3.65 16.51
CA ASN A 151 -0.93 -3.42 16.81
C ASN A 151 -0.18 -2.67 15.68
N VAL A 152 -0.83 -1.66 15.10
CA VAL A 152 -0.20 -0.77 14.11
C VAL A 152 0.24 0.49 14.82
N SER A 153 1.51 0.87 14.68
CA SER A 153 2.07 2.08 15.27
C SER A 153 2.45 3.09 14.20
N VAL A 154 2.19 4.37 14.50
CA VAL A 154 2.53 5.51 13.64
C VAL A 154 3.42 6.46 14.43
N GLY A 155 4.55 6.90 13.87
CA GLY A 155 5.51 7.78 14.53
C GLY A 155 6.21 8.73 13.56
N GLY A 156 6.94 9.71 14.12
CA GLY A 156 7.84 10.57 13.35
C GLY A 156 7.17 11.34 12.22
N VAL A 157 5.97 11.88 12.45
CA VAL A 157 5.18 12.55 11.41
C VAL A 157 5.44 14.05 11.40
N VAL A 158 5.78 14.59 10.24
CA VAL A 158 5.89 16.03 9.96
C VAL A 158 4.86 16.36 8.88
N LYS A 159 3.91 17.25 9.19
CA LYS A 159 3.01 17.85 8.19
C LYS A 159 3.57 19.20 7.80
N LEU A 160 3.71 19.47 6.50
CA LEU A 160 4.13 20.78 6.05
C LEU A 160 3.07 21.83 6.39
N ALA A 161 3.51 23.01 6.80
CA ALA A 161 2.62 24.14 7.02
C ALA A 161 1.99 24.53 5.68
N THR A 162 0.69 24.81 5.70
CA THR A 162 0.05 25.53 4.59
C THR A 162 0.54 26.97 4.62
N GLU A 163 1.04 27.49 3.51
CA GLU A 163 1.22 28.93 3.38
C GLU A 163 -0.17 29.57 3.44
N GLU A 164 -0.41 30.42 4.44
CA GLU A 164 -1.58 31.31 4.44
C GLU A 164 -1.36 32.30 3.29
N THR A 165 -2.09 32.13 2.19
CA THR A 165 -2.22 33.20 1.21
C THR A 165 -3.07 34.30 1.83
N GLU A 166 -2.41 35.39 2.25
CA GLU A 166 -3.03 36.68 2.59
C GLU A 166 -3.81 37.29 1.41
#